data_AF-A0A534XSJ9-F1
#
_entry.id   AF-A0A534XSJ9-F1
#
_cell.length_a   1.000
_cell.length_b   1.000
_cell.length_c   1.000
_cell.angle_alpha   90.00
_cell.angle_beta   90.00
_cell.angle_gamma   90.00
#
_symmetry.space_group_name_H-M   'P 1'
#
loop_
_entity.id
_entity.type
_entity.pdbx_description
1 polymer ?
#
loop_
_entity_poly.entity_id
_entity_poly.type
_entity_poly.pdbx_seq_one_letter_code
_entity_poly.pdbx_strand_id
1 'polypeptide(L)'
;MTTGGLPGPARGWWILAAACVSACSHAQAPAAAAAPTAPASDPVVAFETVRAVLQSPRCVNCHPVGDQPTQGDDNHLHQQFVQRGPEGRGAAGLACATCHGKANPPESYGEHMPPGVSTDWRLPPPEHRMVFAGLSSRALCLQIKDRKQNGGKDMAGLLHHIADDPLTRWGWSPGYGRKPVPVPHDEFVRAFKQWEDAGAPCPPARVAQQ
;
A
#
# COMPACT_ATOMS: atom_id res chain seq x y z
N MET A 1 -72.48 3.28 -66.66
CA MET A 1 -73.44 2.45 -65.89
C MET A 1 -72.82 2.36 -64.50
N THR A 2 -73.33 2.90 -63.39
CA THR A 2 -74.62 3.34 -62.86
C THR A 2 -74.26 4.22 -61.63
N THR A 3 -74.55 5.52 -61.59
CA THR A 3 -75.65 6.20 -60.85
C THR A 3 -75.98 5.71 -59.43
N GLY A 4 -76.00 6.68 -58.50
CA GLY A 4 -76.77 6.68 -57.24
C GLY A 4 -75.88 6.73 -55.99
N GLY A 5 -76.03 7.63 -55.03
CA GLY A 5 -77.00 8.68 -54.74
C GLY A 5 -76.59 9.34 -53.40
N LEU A 6 -76.90 10.63 -53.22
CA LEU A 6 -76.77 11.39 -51.95
C LEU A 6 -78.08 11.22 -51.13
N PRO A 7 -78.08 11.37 -49.77
CA PRO A 7 -78.08 12.70 -49.13
C PRO A 7 -77.32 12.79 -47.77
N GLY A 8 -77.00 14.02 -47.34
CA GLY A 8 -76.43 14.36 -46.02
C GLY A 8 -77.50 14.44 -44.91
N PRO A 9 -77.36 15.30 -43.87
CA PRO A 9 -76.18 15.99 -43.32
C PRO A 9 -76.01 15.73 -41.80
N ALA A 10 -74.82 15.93 -41.22
CA ALA A 10 -74.74 16.15 -39.77
C ALA A 10 -73.50 16.94 -39.33
N ARG A 11 -73.80 17.99 -38.58
CA ARG A 11 -72.98 18.98 -37.89
C ARG A 11 -71.92 18.38 -36.96
N GLY A 12 -70.77 19.05 -36.85
CA GLY A 12 -69.79 18.87 -35.76
C GLY A 12 -68.55 19.73 -36.04
N TRP A 13 -68.58 21.01 -35.67
CA TRP A 13 -67.88 21.57 -34.48
C TRP A 13 -66.35 21.46 -34.61
N TRP A 14 -65.75 22.56 -35.08
CA TRP A 14 -64.32 22.80 -35.07
C TRP A 14 -63.84 22.92 -33.62
N ILE A 15 -63.03 21.97 -33.16
CA ILE A 15 -62.28 22.10 -31.90
C ILE A 15 -60.83 22.44 -32.28
N LEU A 16 -60.41 23.65 -31.90
CA LEU A 16 -59.04 24.11 -31.88
C LEU A 16 -58.23 23.24 -30.90
N ALA A 17 -57.23 22.52 -31.41
CA ALA A 17 -56.25 21.82 -30.58
C ALA A 17 -55.26 22.83 -29.98
N ALA A 18 -55.41 23.13 -28.69
CA ALA A 18 -54.42 23.85 -27.91
C ALA A 18 -53.28 22.90 -27.52
N ALA A 19 -52.08 23.15 -28.01
CA ALA A 19 -50.87 22.44 -27.61
C ALA A 19 -50.43 22.88 -26.21
N CYS A 20 -50.61 22.01 -25.22
CA CYS A 20 -50.06 22.18 -23.89
C CYS A 20 -48.57 21.78 -23.90
N VAL A 21 -47.67 22.75 -23.71
CA VAL A 21 -46.25 22.51 -23.49
C VAL A 21 -46.07 22.12 -22.02
N SER A 22 -45.92 20.83 -21.74
CA SER A 22 -45.57 20.33 -20.41
C SER A 22 -44.08 20.56 -20.13
N ALA A 23 -43.78 21.53 -19.26
CA ALA A 23 -42.45 21.72 -18.71
C ALA A 23 -42.16 20.64 -17.65
N CYS A 24 -41.21 19.74 -17.93
CA CYS A 24 -40.70 18.77 -16.94
C CYS A 24 -39.72 19.48 -15.99
N SER A 25 -40.22 19.92 -14.84
CA SER A 25 -39.38 20.38 -13.72
C SER A 25 -38.53 19.21 -13.21
N HIS A 26 -37.23 19.23 -13.50
CA HIS A 26 -36.26 18.33 -12.89
C HIS A 26 -35.98 18.82 -11.47
N ALA A 27 -36.60 18.17 -10.48
CA ALA A 27 -36.23 18.37 -9.09
C ALA A 27 -34.84 17.75 -8.86
N GLN A 28 -33.85 18.58 -8.55
CA GLN A 28 -32.52 18.13 -8.15
C GLN A 28 -32.64 17.35 -6.84
N ALA A 29 -32.24 16.08 -6.83
CA ALA A 29 -32.13 15.31 -5.60
C ALA A 29 -31.13 15.99 -4.64
N PRO A 30 -31.40 16.03 -3.32
CA PRO A 30 -30.45 16.61 -2.38
C PRO A 30 -29.16 15.81 -2.42
N ALA A 31 -28.03 16.50 -2.58
CA ALA A 31 -26.71 15.88 -2.48
C ALA A 31 -26.60 15.18 -1.12
N ALA A 32 -26.29 13.89 -1.13
CA ALA A 32 -26.03 13.14 0.08
C ALA A 32 -24.89 13.84 0.84
N ALA A 33 -25.18 14.31 2.06
CA ALA A 33 -24.16 14.83 2.95
C ALA A 33 -23.12 13.74 3.18
N ALA A 34 -21.85 14.07 2.94
CA ALA A 34 -20.73 13.18 3.23
C ALA A 34 -20.81 12.75 4.70
N ALA A 35 -20.75 11.43 4.94
CA ALA A 35 -20.72 10.88 6.28
C ALA A 35 -19.55 11.49 7.07
N PRO A 36 -19.72 11.77 8.38
CA PRO A 36 -18.64 12.31 9.18
C PRO A 36 -17.45 11.34 9.14
N THR A 37 -16.29 11.84 8.70
CA THR A 37 -15.01 11.16 8.80
C THR A 37 -14.84 10.73 10.26
N ALA A 38 -14.60 9.44 10.50
CA ALA A 38 -14.26 8.96 11.85
C ALA A 38 -13.16 9.86 12.44
N PRO A 39 -13.21 10.21 13.74
CA PRO A 39 -12.17 11.02 14.34
C PRO A 39 -10.82 10.39 14.03
N ALA A 40 -9.90 11.19 13.49
CA ALA A 40 -8.56 10.73 13.19
C ALA A 40 -7.98 10.12 14.49
N SER A 41 -7.63 8.83 14.45
CA SER A 41 -6.91 8.19 15.54
C SER A 41 -5.65 8.99 15.89
N ASP A 42 -5.23 8.89 17.15
CA ASP A 42 -4.00 9.53 17.64
C ASP A 42 -2.84 9.23 16.66
N PRO A 43 -2.13 10.25 16.16
CA PRO A 43 -1.05 10.05 15.18
C PRO A 43 0.10 9.18 15.71
N VAL A 44 0.29 9.09 17.04
CA VAL A 44 1.23 8.15 17.66
C VAL A 44 0.72 6.71 17.53
N VAL A 45 -0.59 6.48 17.65
CA VAL A 45 -1.21 5.16 17.42
C VAL A 45 -1.08 4.76 15.95
N ALA A 46 -1.23 5.71 15.02
CA ALA A 46 -0.98 5.47 13.60
C ALA A 46 0.49 5.06 13.36
N PHE A 47 1.45 5.74 14.01
CA PHE A 47 2.86 5.33 13.96
C PHE A 47 3.10 3.93 14.56
N GLU A 48 2.42 3.53 15.63
CA GLU A 48 2.58 2.18 16.17
C GLU A 48 2.12 1.10 15.20
N THR A 49 1.12 1.39 14.36
CA THR A 49 0.70 0.50 13.27
C THR A 49 1.80 0.39 12.20
N VAL A 50 2.39 1.53 11.79
CA VAL A 50 3.56 1.57 10.89
C VAL A 50 4.73 0.77 11.47
N ARG A 51 5.05 0.98 12.75
CA ARG A 51 6.09 0.25 13.45
C ARG A 51 5.82 -1.25 13.46
N ALA A 52 4.60 -1.70 13.75
CA ALA A 52 4.27 -3.11 13.78
C ALA A 52 4.59 -3.80 12.43
N VAL A 53 4.31 -3.11 11.31
CA VAL A 53 4.70 -3.58 9.97
C VAL A 53 6.22 -3.62 9.80
N LEU A 54 6.92 -2.53 10.10
CA LEU A 54 8.37 -2.44 9.93
C LEU A 54 9.17 -3.39 10.84
N GLN A 55 8.56 -3.82 11.95
CA GLN A 55 9.10 -4.84 12.86
C GLN A 55 8.72 -6.27 12.45
N SER A 56 7.88 -6.45 11.42
CA SER A 56 7.56 -7.79 10.91
C SER A 56 8.81 -8.46 10.31
N PRO A 57 8.87 -9.80 10.29
CA PRO A 57 9.97 -10.51 9.65
C PRO A 57 10.15 -10.15 8.17
N ARG A 58 9.08 -9.77 7.47
CA ARG A 58 9.15 -9.38 6.05
C ARG A 58 10.00 -8.11 5.84
N CYS A 59 9.96 -7.18 6.79
CA CYS A 59 10.76 -5.96 6.75
C CYS A 59 12.13 -6.16 7.43
N VAL A 60 12.16 -6.75 8.62
CA VAL A 60 13.39 -6.95 9.40
C VAL A 60 14.42 -7.81 8.67
N ASN A 61 13.97 -8.81 7.90
CA ASN A 61 14.85 -9.64 7.07
C ASN A 61 15.68 -8.84 6.06
N CYS A 62 15.12 -7.74 5.54
CA CYS A 62 15.79 -6.83 4.61
C CYS A 62 16.53 -5.68 5.31
N HIS A 63 16.16 -5.39 6.56
CA HIS A 63 16.65 -4.30 7.38
C HIS A 63 17.34 -4.80 8.67
N PRO A 64 18.32 -5.74 8.58
CA PRO A 64 19.03 -6.28 9.73
C PRO A 64 20.05 -5.26 10.27
N VAL A 65 20.61 -5.53 11.45
CA VAL A 65 21.69 -4.71 12.06
C VAL A 65 22.97 -4.74 11.23
N GLY A 66 23.32 -5.92 10.68
CA GLY A 66 24.54 -6.14 9.91
C GLY A 66 24.36 -6.07 8.40
N ASP A 67 25.36 -6.56 7.68
CA ASP A 67 25.32 -6.67 6.21
C ASP A 67 24.77 -8.02 5.72
N GLN A 68 24.63 -9.01 6.60
CA GLN A 68 23.99 -10.26 6.27
C GLN A 68 22.47 -10.14 6.46
N PRO A 69 21.65 -10.39 5.41
CA PRO A 69 20.21 -10.46 5.58
C PRO A 69 19.83 -11.64 6.47
N THR A 70 18.63 -11.52 7.04
CA THR A 70 17.99 -12.64 7.74
C THR A 70 16.85 -13.19 6.90
N GLN A 71 16.37 -14.39 7.24
CA GLN A 71 15.30 -15.07 6.54
C GLN A 71 14.38 -15.79 7.53
N GLY A 72 13.23 -16.27 7.06
CA GLY A 72 12.25 -16.94 7.90
C GLY A 72 11.43 -15.96 8.77
N ASP A 73 10.60 -16.52 9.64
CA ASP A 73 9.80 -15.76 10.62
C ASP A 73 10.55 -15.56 11.95
N ASP A 74 11.61 -16.33 12.16
CA ASP A 74 12.52 -16.31 13.30
C ASP A 74 13.77 -15.43 13.08
N ASN A 75 13.87 -14.79 11.90
CA ASN A 75 14.98 -13.91 11.51
C ASN A 75 16.37 -14.58 11.65
N HIS A 76 16.50 -15.88 11.38
CA HIS A 76 17.81 -16.52 11.31
C HIS A 76 18.62 -15.96 10.14
N LEU A 77 19.95 -16.08 10.19
CA LEU A 77 20.82 -15.61 9.11
C LEU A 77 20.48 -16.33 7.79
N HIS A 78 20.53 -15.59 6.69
CA HIS A 78 20.28 -16.15 5.36
C HIS A 78 21.21 -17.35 5.08
N GLN A 79 20.64 -18.50 4.71
CA GLN A 79 21.34 -19.79 4.75
C GLN A 79 22.54 -19.88 3.79
N GLN A 80 22.50 -19.12 2.70
CA GLN A 80 23.59 -19.03 1.72
C GLN A 80 24.69 -18.04 2.13
N PHE A 81 24.63 -17.49 3.35
CA PHE A 81 25.60 -16.56 3.92
C PHE A 81 25.94 -15.35 3.04
N VAL A 82 24.98 -14.90 2.24
CA VAL A 82 25.12 -13.71 1.38
C VAL A 82 25.35 -12.45 2.22
N GLN A 83 25.92 -11.42 1.60
CA GLN A 83 26.21 -10.13 2.22
C GLN A 83 25.64 -9.01 1.35
N ARG A 84 25.28 -7.87 1.95
CA ARG A 84 24.65 -6.69 1.31
C ARG A 84 25.34 -6.28 0.01
N GLY A 85 26.68 -6.23 0.01
CA GLY A 85 27.46 -5.68 -1.09
C GLY A 85 27.29 -4.16 -1.23
N PRO A 86 28.04 -3.53 -2.14
CA PRO A 86 28.12 -2.07 -2.25
C PRO A 86 26.80 -1.41 -2.68
N GLU A 87 25.94 -2.13 -3.42
CA GLU A 87 24.66 -1.62 -3.91
C GLU A 87 23.45 -2.30 -3.25
N GLY A 88 23.67 -3.09 -2.18
CA GLY A 88 22.61 -3.92 -1.61
C GLY A 88 22.21 -5.14 -2.45
N ARG A 89 22.95 -5.44 -3.52
CA ARG A 89 22.63 -6.48 -4.52
C ARG A 89 23.41 -7.79 -4.34
N GLY A 90 24.07 -7.97 -3.20
CA GLY A 90 24.96 -9.11 -2.97
C GLY A 90 26.43 -8.72 -3.13
N ALA A 91 27.31 -9.45 -2.44
CA ALA A 91 28.76 -9.33 -2.63
C ALA A 91 29.20 -9.97 -3.96
N ALA A 92 30.41 -9.65 -4.41
CA ALA A 92 30.99 -10.25 -5.60
C ALA A 92 30.99 -11.79 -5.52
N GLY A 93 30.49 -12.45 -6.57
CA GLY A 93 30.31 -13.91 -6.62
C GLY A 93 29.04 -14.44 -5.94
N LEU A 94 28.32 -13.62 -5.16
CA LEU A 94 27.09 -13.96 -4.45
C LEU A 94 25.99 -12.91 -4.68
N ALA A 95 25.83 -12.48 -5.94
CA ALA A 95 24.77 -11.55 -6.31
C ALA A 95 23.38 -12.16 -6.05
N CYS A 96 22.44 -11.37 -5.54
CA CYS A 96 21.09 -11.84 -5.20
C CYS A 96 20.37 -12.46 -6.42
N ALA A 97 20.56 -11.85 -7.59
CA ALA A 97 19.96 -12.28 -8.86
C ALA A 97 20.42 -13.67 -9.35
N THR A 98 21.50 -14.24 -8.77
CA THR A 98 21.92 -15.62 -9.06
C THR A 98 20.87 -16.64 -8.65
N CYS A 99 20.13 -16.37 -7.56
CA CYS A 99 19.12 -17.28 -7.01
C CYS A 99 17.71 -16.70 -7.05
N HIS A 100 17.55 -15.39 -6.82
CA HIS A 100 16.24 -14.74 -6.77
C HIS A 100 15.77 -14.34 -8.17
N GLY A 101 14.62 -14.90 -8.58
CA GLY A 101 14.01 -14.66 -9.87
C GLY A 101 13.08 -13.44 -9.92
N LYS A 102 12.40 -13.27 -11.06
CA LYS A 102 11.49 -12.14 -11.32
C LYS A 102 10.05 -12.35 -10.78
N ALA A 103 9.78 -13.50 -10.20
CA ALA A 103 8.50 -13.82 -9.55
C ALA A 103 8.71 -14.94 -8.53
N ASN A 104 7.80 -15.05 -7.57
CA ASN A 104 7.77 -16.22 -6.70
C ASN A 104 7.59 -17.50 -7.55
N PRO A 105 8.35 -18.56 -7.28
CA PRO A 105 8.20 -19.83 -7.98
C PRO A 105 6.83 -20.48 -7.67
N PRO A 106 6.34 -21.37 -8.54
CA PRO A 106 5.10 -22.09 -8.28
C PRO A 106 5.23 -23.01 -7.06
N GLU A 107 4.11 -23.24 -6.37
CA GLU A 107 4.06 -24.03 -5.13
C GLU A 107 4.62 -25.46 -5.31
N SER A 108 4.52 -26.00 -6.52
CA SER A 108 5.05 -27.33 -6.87
C SER A 108 6.57 -27.48 -6.69
N TYR A 109 7.31 -26.39 -6.54
CA TYR A 109 8.75 -26.42 -6.30
C TYR A 109 9.09 -26.49 -4.79
N GLY A 110 8.10 -26.35 -3.91
CA GLY A 110 8.25 -26.46 -2.45
C GLY A 110 8.57 -25.15 -1.72
N GLU A 111 8.62 -25.23 -0.38
CA GLU A 111 8.67 -24.07 0.53
C GLU A 111 10.04 -23.36 0.59
N HIS A 112 11.11 -24.05 0.22
CA HIS A 112 12.49 -23.58 0.40
C HIS A 112 13.08 -22.90 -0.85
N MET A 113 12.25 -22.58 -1.84
CA MET A 113 12.71 -21.93 -3.05
C MET A 113 12.98 -20.44 -2.84
N PRO A 114 14.04 -19.85 -3.42
CA PRO A 114 14.28 -18.42 -3.34
C PRO A 114 13.07 -17.61 -3.84
N PRO A 115 12.60 -16.61 -3.07
CA PRO A 115 11.51 -15.75 -3.50
C PRO A 115 11.93 -14.88 -4.69
N GLY A 116 10.95 -14.38 -5.42
CA GLY A 116 11.18 -13.49 -6.54
C GLY A 116 10.22 -12.33 -6.58
N VAL A 117 10.63 -11.27 -7.26
CA VAL A 117 9.85 -10.04 -7.43
C VAL A 117 10.09 -9.47 -8.81
N SER A 118 9.12 -8.78 -9.40
CA SER A 118 9.21 -8.23 -10.76
C SER A 118 10.39 -7.25 -10.95
N THR A 119 10.83 -6.62 -9.85
CA THR A 119 12.04 -5.78 -9.80
C THR A 119 13.29 -6.62 -9.47
N ASP A 120 14.28 -6.04 -8.80
CA ASP A 120 15.46 -6.76 -8.32
C ASP A 120 15.33 -7.05 -6.82
N TRP A 121 15.74 -8.25 -6.41
CA TRP A 121 15.93 -8.56 -5.00
C TRP A 121 17.19 -7.85 -4.50
N ARG A 122 17.04 -7.00 -3.48
CA ARG A 122 18.13 -6.20 -2.90
C ARG A 122 17.82 -5.76 -1.49
N LEU A 123 18.85 -5.45 -0.73
CA LEU A 123 18.76 -4.71 0.52
C LEU A 123 18.91 -3.21 0.26
N PRO A 124 18.58 -2.34 1.22
CA PRO A 124 19.07 -0.97 1.21
C PRO A 124 20.61 -0.94 1.09
N PRO A 125 21.19 -0.02 0.31
CA PRO A 125 22.64 0.17 0.24
C PRO A 125 23.31 0.42 1.61
N PRO A 126 24.62 0.13 1.76
CA PRO A 126 25.35 0.31 3.01
C PRO A 126 25.29 1.74 3.60
N GLU A 127 25.14 2.76 2.77
CA GLU A 127 25.09 4.16 3.18
C GLU A 127 23.79 4.51 3.93
N HIS A 128 22.72 3.75 3.70
CA HIS A 128 21.41 3.97 4.30
C HIS A 128 20.71 2.62 4.58
N ARG A 129 21.33 1.83 5.46
CA ARG A 129 20.88 0.47 5.82
C ARG A 129 19.46 0.40 6.35
N MET A 130 18.96 1.49 6.94
CA MET A 130 17.65 1.58 7.58
C MET A 130 17.41 0.40 8.53
N VAL A 131 18.30 0.18 9.51
CA VAL A 131 18.18 -0.94 10.46
C VAL A 131 16.84 -0.87 11.19
N PHE A 132 16.02 -1.93 11.14
CA PHE A 132 14.75 -1.99 11.88
C PHE A 132 14.83 -2.93 13.08
N ALA A 133 15.63 -3.99 12.97
CA ALA A 133 15.81 -5.00 14.00
C ALA A 133 16.17 -4.36 15.36
N GLY A 134 15.39 -4.69 16.39
CA GLY A 134 15.68 -4.30 17.77
C GLY A 134 15.49 -2.82 18.12
N LEU A 135 15.01 -1.99 17.18
CA LEU A 135 14.77 -0.59 17.47
C LEU A 135 13.53 -0.40 18.37
N SER A 136 13.69 0.48 19.37
CA SER A 136 12.54 1.01 20.11
C SER A 136 11.63 1.83 19.19
N SER A 137 10.37 2.01 19.58
CA SER A 137 9.41 2.76 18.76
C SER A 137 9.88 4.18 18.44
N ARG A 138 10.35 4.91 19.46
CA ARG A 138 10.91 6.25 19.27
C ARG A 138 12.14 6.26 18.37
N ALA A 139 13.06 5.30 18.53
CA ALA A 139 14.27 5.23 17.72
C ALA A 139 13.94 4.99 16.24
N LEU A 140 13.03 4.06 15.95
CA LEU A 140 12.56 3.79 14.61
C LEU A 140 11.88 5.03 13.99
N CYS A 141 11.03 5.72 14.76
CA CYS A 141 10.38 6.95 14.29
C CYS A 141 11.39 8.02 13.87
N LEU A 142 12.38 8.28 14.74
CA LEU A 142 13.42 9.27 14.47
C LEU A 142 14.27 8.88 13.25
N GLN A 143 14.60 7.60 13.11
CA GLN A 143 15.37 7.10 11.97
C GLN A 143 14.62 7.27 10.65
N ILE A 144 13.34 6.91 10.58
CA ILE A 144 12.53 7.04 9.36
C ILE A 144 12.51 8.50 8.87
N LYS A 145 12.42 9.45 9.80
CA LYS A 145 12.39 10.88 9.51
C LYS A 145 13.76 11.47 9.14
N ASP A 146 14.85 10.79 9.50
CA ASP A 146 16.20 11.27 9.23
C ASP A 146 16.59 10.97 7.78
N ARG A 147 16.60 12.03 6.97
CA ARG A 147 16.98 11.97 5.55
C ARG A 147 18.38 11.41 5.32
N LYS A 148 19.29 11.53 6.29
CA LYS A 148 20.64 10.97 6.19
C LYS A 148 20.64 9.45 6.31
N GLN A 149 19.63 8.88 6.96
CA GLN A 149 19.53 7.45 7.22
C GLN A 149 18.56 6.72 6.28
N ASN A 150 17.63 7.44 5.66
CA ASN A 150 16.57 6.88 4.82
C ASN A 150 16.82 6.97 3.30
N GLY A 151 18.04 7.31 2.88
CA GLY A 151 18.40 7.50 1.47
C GLY A 151 17.92 8.84 0.89
N GLY A 152 17.81 9.88 1.72
CA GLY A 152 17.46 11.24 1.29
C GLY A 152 15.97 11.47 1.03
N LYS A 153 15.12 10.48 1.29
CA LYS A 153 13.67 10.54 1.02
C LYS A 153 12.96 11.46 2.02
N ASP A 154 12.05 12.28 1.50
CA ASP A 154 11.04 12.95 2.32
C ASP A 154 9.86 12.01 2.62
N MET A 155 8.86 12.50 3.35
CA MET A 155 7.73 11.68 3.78
C MET A 155 6.91 11.15 2.58
N ALA A 156 6.66 11.97 1.58
CA ALA A 156 5.98 11.56 0.35
C ALA A 156 6.78 10.48 -0.41
N GLY A 157 8.11 10.63 -0.52
CA GLY A 157 8.98 9.64 -1.13
C GLY A 157 9.06 8.32 -0.34
N LEU A 158 8.97 8.38 1.00
CA LEU A 158 8.84 7.20 1.85
C LEU A 158 7.49 6.52 1.66
N LEU A 159 6.40 7.29 1.60
CA LEU A 159 5.05 6.76 1.35
C LEU A 159 4.99 6.03 0.01
N HIS A 160 5.51 6.62 -1.06
CA HIS A 160 5.62 5.94 -2.36
C HIS A 160 6.42 4.63 -2.25
N HIS A 161 7.58 4.67 -1.59
CA HIS A 161 8.43 3.48 -1.41
C HIS A 161 7.69 2.33 -0.70
N ILE A 162 6.89 2.62 0.32
CA ILE A 162 6.20 1.57 1.09
C ILE A 162 4.85 1.16 0.48
N ALA A 163 4.21 2.03 -0.29
CA ALA A 163 2.92 1.78 -0.92
C ALA A 163 3.08 1.03 -2.26
N ASP A 164 4.10 1.41 -3.05
CA ASP A 164 4.11 1.13 -4.49
C ASP A 164 5.31 0.27 -4.92
N ASP A 165 6.46 0.33 -4.23
CA ASP A 165 7.64 -0.43 -4.66
C ASP A 165 7.35 -1.94 -4.63
N PRO A 166 7.54 -2.67 -5.75
CA PRO A 166 7.20 -4.09 -5.83
C PRO A 166 7.92 -4.96 -4.80
N LEU A 167 9.18 -4.63 -4.48
CA LEU A 167 9.96 -5.33 -3.45
C LEU A 167 9.38 -5.14 -2.05
N THR A 168 8.91 -3.94 -1.70
CA THR A 168 8.26 -3.71 -0.42
C THR A 168 6.90 -4.41 -0.37
N ARG A 169 6.12 -4.29 -1.45
CA ARG A 169 4.81 -4.94 -1.60
C ARG A 169 4.86 -6.47 -1.51
N TRP A 170 6.00 -7.08 -1.85
CA TRP A 170 6.20 -8.52 -1.72
C TRP A 170 5.89 -9.04 -0.31
N GLY A 171 6.05 -8.22 0.74
CA GLY A 171 5.74 -8.59 2.13
C GLY A 171 4.29 -9.07 2.36
N TRP A 172 3.35 -8.68 1.51
CA TRP A 172 1.94 -9.10 1.58
C TRP A 172 1.59 -10.24 0.63
N SER A 173 2.51 -10.66 -0.23
CA SER A 173 2.35 -11.81 -1.12
C SER A 173 3.67 -12.57 -1.26
N PRO A 174 4.18 -13.16 -0.16
CA PRO A 174 5.56 -13.65 -0.09
C PRO A 174 5.78 -15.01 -0.77
N GLY A 175 4.80 -15.51 -1.53
CA GLY A 175 4.83 -16.82 -2.15
C GLY A 175 4.61 -17.96 -1.14
N TYR A 176 4.73 -19.18 -1.65
CA TYR A 176 4.40 -20.40 -0.92
C TYR A 176 5.25 -20.58 0.36
N GLY A 177 4.63 -21.11 1.42
CA GLY A 177 5.29 -21.44 2.68
C GLY A 177 5.70 -20.25 3.55
N ARG A 178 5.33 -19.01 3.21
CA ARG A 178 5.71 -17.80 3.97
C ARG A 178 4.50 -17.04 4.47
N LYS A 179 4.56 -16.55 5.71
CA LYS A 179 3.49 -15.72 6.28
C LYS A 179 3.59 -14.28 5.75
N PRO A 180 2.48 -13.68 5.30
CA PRO A 180 2.44 -12.27 4.93
C PRO A 180 2.57 -11.39 6.19
N VAL A 181 2.81 -10.09 5.98
CA VAL A 181 2.66 -9.08 7.03
C VAL A 181 1.22 -9.17 7.61
N PRO A 182 1.05 -9.29 8.94
CA PRO A 182 -0.28 -9.45 9.55
C PRO A 182 -1.22 -8.25 9.37
N VAL A 183 -0.66 -7.03 9.35
CA VAL A 183 -1.43 -5.81 9.10
C VAL A 183 -1.68 -5.69 7.59
N PRO A 184 -2.94 -5.50 7.14
CA PRO A 184 -3.26 -5.27 5.74
C PRO A 184 -2.50 -4.09 5.12
N HIS A 185 -2.11 -4.21 3.84
CA HIS A 185 -1.28 -3.20 3.18
C HIS A 185 -1.97 -1.83 3.10
N ASP A 186 -3.26 -1.82 2.82
CA ASP A 186 -4.07 -0.60 2.77
C ASP A 186 -4.19 0.08 4.13
N GLU A 187 -4.29 -0.70 5.22
CA GLU A 187 -4.25 -0.18 6.59
C GLU A 187 -2.89 0.43 6.92
N PHE A 188 -1.80 -0.23 6.54
CA PHE A 188 -0.45 0.29 6.71
C PHE A 188 -0.24 1.62 5.97
N VAL A 189 -0.67 1.71 4.71
CA VAL A 189 -0.59 2.95 3.91
C VAL A 189 -1.44 4.05 4.52
N ARG A 190 -2.67 3.75 4.97
CA ARG A 190 -3.52 4.72 5.67
C ARG A 190 -2.87 5.23 6.94
N ALA A 191 -2.32 4.33 7.76
CA ALA A 191 -1.67 4.69 9.02
C ALA A 191 -0.44 5.57 8.79
N PHE A 192 0.38 5.26 7.77
CA PHE A 192 1.52 6.09 7.42
C PHE A 192 1.08 7.50 7.00
N LYS A 193 0.08 7.60 6.12
CA LYS A 193 -0.43 8.89 5.65
C LYS A 193 -1.01 9.72 6.79
N GLN A 194 -1.77 9.10 7.67
CA GLN A 194 -2.31 9.78 8.85
C GLN A 194 -1.22 10.29 9.78
N TRP A 195 -0.18 9.49 10.02
CA TRP A 195 0.98 9.90 10.80
C TRP A 195 1.73 11.07 10.13
N GLU A 196 1.95 10.98 8.82
CA GLU A 196 2.56 12.04 8.00
C GLU A 196 1.77 13.35 8.07
N ASP A 197 0.46 13.30 7.81
CA ASP A 197 -0.46 14.46 7.79
C ASP A 197 -0.46 15.20 9.14
N ALA A 198 -0.20 14.49 10.24
CA ALA A 198 -0.07 15.05 11.59
C ALA A 198 1.34 15.60 11.92
N GLY A 199 2.26 15.67 10.95
CA GLY A 199 3.63 16.13 11.16
C GLY A 199 4.60 15.04 11.64
N ALA A 200 4.23 13.77 11.46
CA ALA A 200 5.03 12.61 11.83
C ALA A 200 5.53 12.65 13.29
N PRO A 201 4.67 12.85 14.31
CA PRO A 201 5.11 12.93 15.70
C PRO A 201 5.71 11.59 16.14
N CYS A 202 6.78 11.64 16.94
CA CYS A 202 7.38 10.44 17.51
C CYS A 202 6.87 10.20 18.93
N PRO A 203 6.64 8.93 19.32
CA PRO A 203 6.30 8.59 20.70
C PRO A 203 7.33 9.17 21.69
N PRO A 204 6.92 9.53 22.91
CA PRO A 204 7.84 10.02 23.93
C PRO A 204 8.94 9.01 24.23
N ALA A 205 10.06 9.47 24.76
CA ALA A 205 11.08 8.55 25.25
C ALA A 205 10.46 7.71 26.37
N ARG A 206 10.66 6.38 26.35
CA ARG A 206 10.30 5.56 27.50
C ARG A 206 11.16 6.02 28.67
N VAL A 207 10.54 6.57 29.70
CA VAL A 207 11.19 6.73 31.00
C VAL A 207 11.39 5.33 31.53
N ALA A 208 12.64 4.91 31.74
CA ALA A 208 12.90 3.66 32.43
C ALA A 208 12.25 3.75 33.81
N GLN A 209 11.21 2.94 34.05
CA GLN A 209 10.76 2.70 35.41
C GLN A 209 11.90 1.96 36.10
N GLN A 210 12.44 2.59 37.15
CA GLN A 210 13.50 2.03 37.99
C GLN A 210 13.01 0.78 38.71
#